data_AF-A0A2V8LMX2-F1
#
_entry.id   AF-A0A2V8LMX2-F1
#
_cell.length_a   1.000
_cell.length_b   1.000
_cell.length_c   1.000
_cell.angle_alpha   90.00
_cell.angle_beta   90.00
_cell.angle_gamma   90.00
#
_symmetry.space_group_name_H-M   'P 1'
#
loop_
_entity.id
_entity.type
_entity.pdbx_description
1 polymer ?
#
loop_
_entity_poly.entity_id
_entity_poly.type
_entity_poly.pdbx_seq_one_letter_code
_entity_poly.pdbx_strand_id
1 'polypeptide(L)'
;MRLAVVVSILAIAAVGHPLIAAPVSGEAVYQKRCAVCHDSNNARVPPRDALKKLSAARILRTLDFGLMMNVASVLTRDEREAVAAFLGIPGGAAATAPKSYCADR
;
A
#
# COMPACT_ATOMS: atom_id res chain seq x y z
N MET A 1 50.41 -4.19 49.15
CA MET A 1 50.86 -3.01 48.37
C MET A 1 50.77 -3.39 46.91
N ARG A 2 49.61 -3.11 46.28
CA ARG A 2 49.46 -2.20 45.13
C ARG A 2 50.17 -2.79 43.87
N LEU A 3 49.51 -3.13 42.77
CA LEU A 3 48.57 -2.31 42.02
C LEU A 3 47.86 -3.16 40.94
N ALA A 4 46.61 -2.78 40.72
CA ALA A 4 45.97 -2.61 39.41
C ALA A 4 45.61 -3.86 38.60
N VAL A 5 44.51 -4.46 39.04
CA VAL A 5 43.43 -4.96 38.18
C VAL A 5 43.11 -3.89 37.13
N VAL A 6 43.57 -4.05 35.90
CA VAL A 6 43.08 -3.28 34.73
C VAL A 6 42.25 -4.24 33.89
N VAL A 7 41.06 -4.53 34.39
CA VAL A 7 39.99 -5.14 33.58
C VAL A 7 39.48 -4.04 32.67
N SER A 8 40.00 -4.00 31.44
CA SER A 8 39.46 -3.17 30.37
C SER A 8 38.06 -3.68 30.02
N ILE A 9 37.05 -3.10 30.66
CA ILE A 9 35.65 -3.28 30.29
C ILE A 9 35.45 -2.52 28.97
N LEU A 10 35.57 -3.25 27.86
CA LEU A 10 35.15 -2.79 26.55
C LEU A 10 33.61 -2.72 26.55
N ALA A 11 33.07 -1.57 26.95
CA ALA A 11 31.64 -1.30 26.90
C ALA A 11 31.22 -1.18 25.42
N ILE A 12 30.79 -2.31 24.84
CA ILE A 12 30.12 -2.33 23.55
C ILE A 12 28.72 -1.74 23.78
N ALA A 13 28.60 -0.43 23.57
CA ALA A 13 27.29 0.22 23.49
C ALA A 13 26.58 -0.29 22.22
N ALA A 14 25.70 -1.28 22.38
CA ALA A 14 24.82 -1.74 21.32
C ALA A 14 23.81 -0.63 21.00
N VAL A 15 24.15 0.24 20.05
CA VAL A 15 23.21 1.20 19.47
C VAL A 15 22.22 0.41 18.61
N GLY A 16 21.10 0.02 19.20
CA GLY A 16 19.98 -0.58 18.49
C GLY A 16 19.41 0.42 17.50
N HIS A 17 19.67 0.21 16.21
CA HIS A 17 19.01 0.99 15.17
C HIS A 17 17.59 0.44 15.01
N PRO A 18 16.54 1.29 15.03
CA PRO A 18 15.20 0.83 14.74
C PRO A 18 15.20 0.31 13.31
N LEU A 19 14.78 -0.94 13.14
CA LEU A 19 14.61 -1.57 11.84
C LEU A 19 13.36 -0.96 11.18
N ILE A 20 13.51 0.20 10.54
CA ILE A 20 12.44 0.79 9.73
C ILE A 20 12.43 0.03 8.41
N ALA A 21 11.40 -0.79 8.19
CA ALA A 21 11.20 -1.47 6.92
C ALA A 21 11.06 -0.42 5.80
N ALA A 22 11.71 -0.67 4.66
CA ALA A 22 11.59 0.20 3.50
C ALA A 22 10.12 0.27 3.03
N PRO A 23 9.63 1.44 2.58
CA PRO A 23 8.26 1.57 2.13
C PRO A 23 8.00 0.68 0.89
N VAL A 24 6.83 0.05 0.84
CA VAL A 24 6.38 -0.75 -0.30
C VAL A 24 6.14 0.17 -1.51
N SER A 25 6.81 -0.11 -2.64
CA SER A 25 6.63 0.68 -3.86
C SER A 25 5.38 0.24 -4.64
N GLY A 26 4.40 1.14 -4.74
CA GLY A 26 3.18 0.89 -5.52
C GLY A 26 3.44 0.72 -7.02
N GLU A 27 4.45 1.40 -7.56
CA GLU A 27 4.88 1.22 -8.95
C GLU A 27 5.42 -0.20 -9.18
N ALA A 28 6.24 -0.71 -8.26
CA ALA A 28 6.79 -2.06 -8.37
C ALA A 28 5.67 -3.12 -8.31
N VAL A 29 4.69 -2.94 -7.42
CA VAL A 29 3.50 -3.80 -7.36
C VAL A 29 2.72 -3.75 -8.67
N TYR A 30 2.49 -2.55 -9.22
CA TYR A 30 1.80 -2.36 -10.50
C TYR A 30 2.48 -3.13 -11.63
N GLN A 31 3.79 -2.94 -11.81
CA GLN A 31 4.56 -3.58 -12.88
C GLN A 31 4.54 -5.11 -12.73
N LYS A 32 4.69 -5.62 -11.50
CA LYS A 32 4.76 -7.05 -11.24
C LYS A 32 3.43 -7.77 -11.45
N ARG A 33 2.28 -7.10 -11.20
CA ARG A 33 0.99 -7.78 -11.06
C ARG A 33 -0.15 -7.20 -11.89
N CYS A 34 -0.16 -5.89 -12.13
CA CYS A 34 -1.29 -5.18 -12.71
C CYS A 34 -1.11 -4.89 -14.20
N ALA A 35 0.12 -4.53 -14.60
CA ALA A 35 0.45 -4.08 -15.95
C ALA A 35 0.05 -5.09 -17.04
N VAL A 36 0.18 -6.39 -16.77
CA VAL A 36 -0.18 -7.46 -17.72
C VAL A 36 -1.62 -7.34 -18.25
N CYS A 37 -2.53 -6.81 -17.46
CA CYS A 37 -3.92 -6.59 -17.87
C CYS A 37 -4.21 -5.12 -18.20
N HIS A 38 -3.68 -4.18 -17.41
CA HIS A 38 -4.03 -2.76 -17.54
C HIS A 38 -3.24 -2.01 -18.62
N ASP A 39 -2.18 -2.61 -19.16
CA ASP A 39 -1.42 -2.10 -20.30
C ASP A 39 -1.66 -2.91 -21.60
N SER A 40 -2.44 -3.99 -21.56
CA SER A 40 -2.64 -4.90 -22.72
C SER A 40 -3.73 -4.48 -23.72
N ASN A 41 -4.21 -3.24 -23.64
CA ASN A 41 -5.24 -2.67 -24.53
C ASN A 41 -6.49 -3.55 -24.71
N ASN A 42 -6.91 -4.24 -23.64
CA ASN A 42 -8.10 -5.10 -23.63
C ASN A 42 -9.35 -4.26 -23.32
N ALA A 43 -10.34 -4.28 -24.20
CA ALA A 43 -11.57 -3.49 -24.07
C ALA A 43 -12.38 -3.75 -22.77
N ARG A 44 -12.21 -4.92 -22.14
CA ARG A 44 -12.88 -5.26 -20.87
C ARG A 44 -12.09 -4.86 -19.63
N VAL A 45 -10.87 -4.36 -19.79
CA VAL A 45 -9.99 -3.93 -18.71
C VAL A 45 -9.80 -2.43 -18.82
N PRO A 46 -10.14 -1.63 -17.79
CA PRO A 46 -9.89 -0.21 -17.84
C PRO A 46 -8.38 0.06 -17.94
N PRO A 47 -7.93 0.86 -18.91
CA PRO A 47 -6.51 1.14 -19.06
C PRO A 47 -5.98 1.98 -17.89
N ARG A 48 -4.65 1.99 -17.71
CA ARG A 48 -4.00 2.69 -16.58
C ARG A 48 -4.40 4.16 -16.45
N ASP A 49 -4.53 4.88 -17.57
CA ASP A 49 -4.93 6.29 -17.60
C ASP A 49 -6.38 6.51 -17.11
N ALA A 50 -7.26 5.52 -17.29
CA ALA A 50 -8.60 5.53 -16.71
C ALA A 50 -8.55 5.33 -15.19
N LEU A 51 -7.65 4.47 -14.69
CA LEU A 51 -7.46 4.27 -13.24
C LEU A 51 -6.98 5.56 -12.54
N LYS A 52 -6.15 6.36 -13.22
CA LYS A 52 -5.66 7.66 -12.71
C LYS A 52 -6.73 8.73 -12.52
N LYS A 53 -7.96 8.48 -12.96
CA LYS A 53 -9.11 9.37 -12.73
C LYS A 53 -9.89 9.00 -11.46
N LEU A 54 -9.57 7.87 -10.83
CA LEU A 54 -10.22 7.39 -9.62
C LEU A 54 -9.43 7.80 -8.38
N SER A 55 -10.11 7.95 -7.24
CA SER A 55 -9.42 8.16 -5.96
C SER A 55 -8.70 6.89 -5.52
N ALA A 56 -7.58 7.06 -4.80
CA ALA A 56 -6.85 5.95 -4.20
C ALA A 56 -7.76 5.08 -3.31
N ALA A 57 -8.65 5.72 -2.53
CA ALA A 57 -9.62 5.01 -1.70
C ALA A 57 -10.60 4.16 -2.53
N ARG A 58 -11.04 4.64 -3.72
CA ARG A 58 -11.92 3.87 -4.60
C ARG A 58 -11.20 2.65 -5.20
N ILE A 59 -9.94 2.83 -5.59
CA ILE A 59 -9.12 1.71 -6.09
C ILE A 59 -8.93 0.68 -4.99
N LEU A 60 -8.50 1.09 -3.80
CA LEU A 60 -8.30 0.19 -2.65
C LEU A 60 -9.56 -0.62 -2.33
N ARG A 61 -10.74 0.02 -2.25
CA ARG A 61 -12.01 -0.70 -2.05
C ARG A 61 -12.31 -1.72 -3.14
N THR A 62 -11.89 -1.46 -4.38
CA THR A 62 -12.08 -2.38 -5.51
C THR A 62 -11.14 -3.58 -5.41
N LEU A 63 -9.93 -3.38 -4.89
CA LEU A 63 -8.97 -4.45 -4.60
C LEU A 63 -9.39 -5.29 -3.39
N ASP A 64 -10.03 -4.69 -2.39
CA ASP A 64 -10.45 -5.41 -1.18
C ASP A 64 -11.79 -6.14 -1.36
N PHE A 65 -12.77 -5.52 -2.02
CA PHE A 65 -14.17 -6.00 -2.02
C PHE A 65 -14.86 -5.93 -3.40
N GLY A 66 -14.11 -5.62 -4.46
CA GLY A 66 -14.67 -5.40 -5.80
C GLY A 66 -14.31 -6.49 -6.81
N LEU A 67 -14.51 -6.16 -8.08
CA LEU A 67 -14.26 -7.06 -9.22
C LEU A 67 -12.79 -7.51 -9.33
N MET A 68 -11.86 -6.78 -8.70
CA MET A 68 -10.42 -7.10 -8.70
C MET A 68 -9.96 -7.84 -7.44
N MET A 69 -10.87 -8.19 -6.52
CA MET A 69 -10.53 -8.85 -5.25
C MET A 69 -9.76 -10.16 -5.47
N ASN A 70 -10.20 -11.00 -6.40
CA ASN A 70 -9.52 -12.26 -6.68
C ASN A 70 -8.09 -12.05 -7.22
N VAL A 71 -7.89 -11.02 -8.03
CA VAL A 71 -6.56 -10.65 -8.57
C VAL A 71 -5.65 -10.11 -7.46
N ALA A 72 -6.21 -9.34 -6.53
CA ALA A 72 -5.48 -8.72 -5.43
C ALA A 72 -5.31 -9.62 -4.20
N SER A 73 -5.94 -10.80 -4.17
CA SER A 73 -5.97 -11.71 -3.01
C SER A 73 -4.59 -12.14 -2.50
N VAL A 74 -3.60 -12.20 -3.39
CA VAL A 74 -2.22 -12.58 -3.08
C VAL A 74 -1.35 -11.41 -2.59
N LEU A 75 -1.86 -10.18 -2.67
CA LEU A 75 -1.16 -8.99 -2.20
C LEU A 75 -1.35 -8.85 -0.68
N THR A 76 -0.33 -8.38 0.00
CA THR A 76 -0.44 -7.87 1.36
C THR A 76 -1.27 -6.60 1.38
N ARG A 77 -1.74 -6.19 2.57
CA ARG A 77 -2.48 -4.94 2.73
C ARG A 77 -1.64 -3.73 2.27
N ASP A 78 -0.38 -3.67 2.69
CA ASP A 78 0.54 -2.58 2.36
C ASP A 78 0.79 -2.48 0.84
N GLU A 79 0.87 -3.61 0.14
CA GLU A 79 0.96 -3.63 -1.33
C GLU A 79 -0.31 -3.10 -1.99
N ARG A 80 -1.50 -3.46 -1.48
CA ARG A 80 -2.78 -2.93 -2.01
C ARG A 80 -2.91 -1.42 -1.79
N GLU A 81 -2.52 -0.94 -0.61
CA GLU A 81 -2.52 0.49 -0.29
C GLU A 81 -1.50 1.24 -1.16
N ALA A 82 -0.29 0.71 -1.30
CA ALA A 82 0.77 1.31 -2.11
C ALA A 82 0.37 1.41 -3.59
N VAL A 83 -0.16 0.34 -4.20
CA VAL A 83 -0.57 0.37 -5.61
C VAL A 83 -1.79 1.27 -5.83
N ALA A 84 -2.72 1.32 -4.87
CA ALA A 84 -3.86 2.23 -4.93
C ALA A 84 -3.41 3.70 -4.86
N ALA A 85 -2.44 4.03 -3.99
CA ALA A 85 -1.85 5.36 -3.90
C ALA A 85 -1.05 5.74 -5.15
N PHE A 86 -0.36 4.78 -5.78
CA PHE A 86 0.36 5.00 -7.02
C PHE A 86 -0.56 5.28 -8.22
N LEU A 87 -1.69 4.58 -8.28
CA LEU A 87 -2.63 4.67 -9.40
C LEU A 87 -3.62 5.82 -9.26
N GLY A 88 -4.16 6.03 -8.07
CA GLY A 88 -5.27 6.95 -7.85
C GLY A 88 -4.84 8.36 -7.52
N ILE A 89 -5.76 9.30 -7.67
CA ILE A 89 -5.59 10.65 -7.12
C ILE A 89 -5.78 10.65 -5.60
N PRO A 90 -5.09 11.52 -4.85
CA PRO A 90 -5.36 11.73 -3.44
C PRO A 90 -6.83 12.05 -3.22
N GLY A 91 -7.46 11.36 -2.27
CA GLY A 91 -8.88 11.54 -1.97
C GLY A 91 -9.45 10.36 -1.21
N GLY A 92 -10.30 10.67 -0.24
CA GLY A 92 -11.01 9.67 0.56
C GLY A 92 -12.20 9.07 -0.18
N ALA A 93 -12.81 8.06 0.44
CA ALA A 93 -14.19 7.74 0.11
C ALA A 93 -15.04 8.98 0.40
N ALA A 94 -15.68 9.54 -0.64
CA ALA A 94 -16.65 10.61 -0.41
C ALA A 94 -17.67 10.13 0.62
N ALA A 95 -17.85 10.90 1.70
CA ALA A 95 -18.89 10.63 2.67
C ALA A 95 -20.24 10.69 1.94
N THR A 96 -21.02 9.61 2.05
CA THR A 96 -22.32 9.54 1.38
C THR A 96 -23.26 10.56 2.04
N ALA A 97 -23.87 11.43 1.23
CA ALA A 97 -24.77 12.45 1.76
C ALA A 97 -25.99 11.81 2.44
N PRO A 98 -26.60 12.41 3.48
CA PRO A 98 -27.75 11.84 4.19
C PRO A 98 -28.92 11.47 3.27
N LYS A 99 -29.12 12.21 2.18
CA LYS A 99 -30.16 11.94 1.16
C LYS A 99 -29.97 10.65 0.37
N SER A 100 -28.83 9.96 0.53
CA SER A 100 -28.53 8.69 -0.12
C SER A 100 -28.91 7.46 0.71
N TYR A 101 -29.30 7.65 1.98
CA TYR A 101 -29.88 6.59 2.80
C TYR A 101 -31.36 6.42 2.45
N CYS A 102 -31.88 5.19 2.55
CA CYS A 102 -33.33 4.96 2.48
C CYS A 102 -34.00 5.69 3.65
N ALA A 103 -35.15 6.33 3.40
CA ALA A 103 -35.81 7.17 4.39
C ALA A 103 -36.24 6.43 5.67
N ASP A 104 -36.38 5.10 5.61
CA ASP A 104 -36.96 4.26 6.67
C ASP A 104 -35.96 3.26 7.28
N ARG A 105 -34.71 3.67 7.54
CA ARG A 105 -33.74 2.84 8.28
C ARG A 105 -33.53 3.31 9.71
#